data_AF-A0A2N2GTJ4-F1
#
_entry.id   AF-A0A2N2GTJ4-F1
#
_cell.length_a   1.000
_cell.length_b   1.000
_cell.length_c   1.000
_cell.angle_alpha   90.00
_cell.angle_beta   90.00
_cell.angle_gamma   90.00
#
_symmetry.space_group_name_H-M   'P 1'
#
loop_
_entity.id
_entity.type
_entity.pdbx_description
1 polymer ?
#
loop_
_entity_poly.entity_id
_entity_poly.type
_entity_poly.pdbx_seq_one_letter_code
_entity_poly.pdbx_strand_id
1 'polypeptide(L)'
;SIGVSWTILNSLFSYNRAIGNGGNPADSGTPGGGSGGAIYNDGNTMTLSLCGTVLEHNEVNAYGAAIFFVSNNHDGTIHIEDSILRENICHSGSPWEILPGISGHSDTTMNVDDASIIE
;
A
#
# COMPACT_ATOMS: atom_id res chain seq x y z
N SER A 1 6.48 4.72 6.28
CA SER A 1 7.49 4.36 7.29
C SER A 1 8.65 3.63 6.64
N ILE A 2 9.87 3.78 7.17
CA ILE A 2 11.07 3.11 6.65
C ILE A 2 11.61 2.12 7.70
N GLY A 3 11.67 0.82 7.36
CA GLY A 3 12.25 -0.23 8.22
C GLY A 3 11.44 -0.56 9.48
N VAL A 4 10.11 -0.35 9.46
CA VAL A 4 9.23 -0.56 10.61
C VAL A 4 8.10 -1.52 10.27
N SER A 5 7.78 -2.43 11.19
CA SER A 5 6.57 -3.24 11.16
C SER A 5 5.41 -2.50 11.83
N TRP A 6 4.23 -2.57 11.23
CA TRP A 6 3.01 -1.94 11.75
C TRP A 6 1.93 -2.97 12.02
N THR A 7 1.22 -2.76 13.12
CA THR A 7 -0.06 -3.42 13.39
C THR A 7 -1.12 -2.34 13.51
N ILE A 8 -2.15 -2.43 12.68
CA ILE A 8 -3.24 -1.46 12.59
C ILE A 8 -4.53 -2.22 12.82
N LEU A 9 -5.29 -1.77 13.81
CA LEU A 9 -6.47 -2.47 14.32
C LEU A 9 -7.67 -1.53 14.28
N ASN A 10 -8.82 -2.02 13.83
CA ASN A 10 -10.13 -1.36 13.98
C ASN A 10 -10.12 0.11 13.52
N SER A 11 -9.49 0.38 12.38
CA SER A 11 -9.23 1.74 11.91
C SER A 11 -9.88 2.02 10.55
N LEU A 12 -10.13 3.30 10.27
CA LEU A 12 -10.60 3.77 8.97
C LEU A 12 -9.58 4.76 8.39
N PHE A 13 -9.11 4.48 7.18
CA PHE A 13 -8.32 5.41 6.37
C PHE A 13 -9.06 5.69 5.08
N SER A 14 -9.58 6.91 4.95
CA SER A 14 -10.38 7.26 3.79
C SER A 14 -10.11 8.67 3.29
N TYR A 15 -10.29 8.87 1.99
CA TYR A 15 -10.11 10.15 1.29
C TYR A 15 -8.71 10.75 1.45
N ASN A 16 -7.68 9.92 1.68
CA ASN A 16 -6.29 10.37 1.66
C ASN A 16 -5.82 10.57 0.22
N ARG A 17 -4.95 11.55 0.00
CA ARG A 17 -4.41 11.85 -1.33
C ARG A 17 -2.90 12.01 -1.31
N ALA A 18 -2.19 11.17 -2.06
CA ALA A 18 -0.77 11.40 -2.34
C ALA A 18 -0.64 12.33 -3.56
N ILE A 19 -0.41 13.62 -3.29
CA ILE A 19 -0.39 14.68 -4.31
C ILE A 19 0.96 14.84 -5.03
N GLY A 20 2.01 14.18 -4.56
CA GLY A 20 3.31 14.13 -5.24
C GLY A 20 3.23 13.39 -6.58
N ASN A 21 4.30 13.41 -7.37
CA ASN A 21 4.35 12.70 -8.66
C ASN A 21 5.64 11.89 -8.75
N GLY A 22 5.54 10.60 -9.08
CA GLY A 22 6.67 9.66 -9.10
C GLY A 22 6.95 9.00 -7.75
N GLY A 23 7.81 7.98 -7.77
CA GLY A 23 8.19 7.19 -6.60
C GLY A 23 9.30 7.79 -5.74
N ASN A 24 9.97 6.90 -4.99
CA ASN A 24 11.25 7.16 -4.33
C ASN A 24 12.24 6.07 -4.78
N PRO A 25 13.37 6.40 -5.46
CA PRO A 25 13.77 7.75 -5.87
C PRO A 25 12.79 8.39 -6.85
N ALA A 26 12.78 9.73 -6.90
CA ALA A 26 11.92 10.48 -7.80
C ALA A 26 12.34 10.29 -9.27
N ASP A 27 11.36 10.28 -10.17
CA ASP A 27 11.60 10.28 -11.61
C ASP A 27 12.23 11.61 -12.07
N SER A 28 12.89 11.58 -13.22
CA SER A 28 13.47 12.78 -13.81
C SER A 28 12.40 13.86 -14.02
N GLY A 29 12.61 15.02 -13.40
CA GLY A 29 11.71 16.17 -13.53
C GLY A 29 10.47 16.12 -12.63
N THR A 30 10.35 15.15 -11.72
CA THR A 30 9.26 15.10 -10.74
C THR A 30 9.79 15.29 -9.31
N PRO A 31 8.98 15.81 -8.37
CA PRO A 31 9.39 15.93 -6.97
C PRO A 31 9.35 14.59 -6.21
N GLY A 32 8.82 13.51 -6.80
CA GLY A 32 8.56 12.25 -6.12
C GLY A 32 7.33 12.29 -5.20
N GLY A 33 7.23 11.28 -4.34
CA GLY A 33 6.26 11.26 -3.23
C GLY A 33 4.80 11.05 -3.62
N GLY A 34 4.53 10.42 -4.76
CA GLY A 34 3.17 10.16 -5.26
C GLY A 34 2.55 8.85 -4.77
N SER A 35 3.15 8.14 -3.81
CA SER A 35 2.75 6.77 -3.43
C SER A 35 2.21 6.68 -2.00
N GLY A 36 1.42 5.62 -1.71
CA GLY A 36 1.00 5.25 -0.36
C GLY A 36 -0.11 6.15 0.19
N GLY A 37 -1.31 6.04 -0.38
CA GLY A 37 -2.45 6.89 -0.02
C GLY A 37 -2.89 6.71 1.43
N ALA A 38 -3.24 5.48 1.80
CA ALA A 38 -3.48 5.13 3.20
C ALA A 38 -2.19 4.69 3.92
N ILE A 39 -1.48 3.68 3.40
CA ILE A 39 -0.27 3.14 4.02
C ILE A 39 0.92 3.19 3.06
N TYR A 40 2.05 3.72 3.53
CA TYR A 40 3.37 3.60 2.90
C TYR A 40 4.32 2.84 3.84
N ASN A 41 4.84 1.69 3.42
CA ASN A 41 5.79 0.88 4.18
C ASN A 41 6.95 0.41 3.29
N ASP A 42 8.18 0.83 3.58
CA ASP A 42 9.38 0.49 2.78
C ASP A 42 10.52 0.05 3.72
N GLY A 43 11.21 -1.05 3.43
CA GLY A 43 12.45 -1.39 4.11
C GLY A 43 12.90 -2.80 3.76
N ASN A 44 13.56 -3.50 4.68
CA ASN A 44 13.99 -4.88 4.45
C ASN A 44 12.93 -5.86 5.00
N THR A 45 13.27 -6.62 6.04
CA THR A 45 12.35 -7.52 6.72
C THR A 45 11.37 -6.75 7.59
N MET A 46 10.11 -6.71 7.17
CA MET A 46 9.04 -6.01 7.87
C MET A 46 7.70 -6.70 7.71
N THR A 47 6.80 -6.44 8.64
CA THR A 47 5.45 -6.97 8.63
C THR A 47 4.43 -5.85 8.73
N LEU A 48 3.48 -5.81 7.80
CA LEU A 48 2.27 -5.00 7.92
C LEU A 48 1.12 -5.92 8.29
N SER A 49 0.45 -5.65 9.41
CA SER A 49 -0.74 -6.41 9.85
C SER A 49 -1.94 -5.49 9.97
N LEU A 50 -3.01 -5.81 9.24
CA LEU A 50 -4.31 -5.15 9.29
C LEU A 50 -5.34 -6.12 9.87
N CYS A 51 -6.10 -5.68 10.87
CA CYS A 51 -7.24 -6.42 11.41
C CYS A 51 -8.42 -5.48 11.66
N GLY A 52 -9.63 -5.82 11.19
CA GLY A 52 -10.81 -4.97 11.38
C GLY A 52 -10.70 -3.59 10.71
N THR A 53 -9.87 -3.43 9.68
CA THR A 53 -9.48 -2.12 9.14
C THR A 53 -10.10 -1.87 7.77
N VAL A 54 -10.56 -0.64 7.54
CA VAL A 54 -11.11 -0.21 6.24
C VAL A 54 -10.18 0.83 5.61
N LEU A 55 -9.71 0.57 4.39
CA LEU A 55 -8.98 1.51 3.56
C LEU A 55 -9.83 1.79 2.30
N GLU A 56 -10.46 2.96 2.21
CA GLU A 56 -11.40 3.24 1.12
C GLU A 56 -11.31 4.65 0.54
N HIS A 57 -11.58 4.81 -0.75
CA HIS A 57 -11.58 6.10 -1.44
C HIS A 57 -10.26 6.88 -1.34
N ASN A 58 -9.12 6.22 -1.18
CA ASN A 58 -7.81 6.87 -1.20
C ASN A 58 -7.33 7.02 -2.65
N GLU A 59 -6.59 8.09 -2.94
CA GLU A 59 -6.17 8.45 -4.31
C GLU A 59 -4.67 8.75 -4.36
N VAL A 60 -3.97 8.21 -5.35
CA VAL A 60 -2.53 8.43 -5.51
C VAL A 60 -2.14 8.65 -6.97
N ASN A 61 -1.11 9.46 -7.18
CA ASN A 61 -0.57 9.71 -8.52
C ASN A 61 0.42 8.64 -8.97
N ALA A 62 1.08 7.92 -8.05
CA ALA A 62 2.13 6.95 -8.36
C ALA A 62 1.73 5.51 -8.02
N TYR A 63 1.78 5.07 -6.75
CA TYR A 63 1.65 3.65 -6.42
C TYR A 63 0.90 3.43 -5.10
N GLY A 64 0.11 2.35 -5.01
CA GLY A 64 -0.47 1.87 -3.76
C GLY A 64 -1.44 2.86 -3.11
N ALA A 65 -2.64 2.97 -3.67
CA ALA A 65 -3.67 3.87 -3.16
C ALA A 65 -4.14 3.46 -1.75
N ALA A 66 -4.35 2.16 -1.52
CA ALA A 66 -4.56 1.59 -0.21
C ALA A 66 -3.22 1.34 0.49
N ILE A 67 -2.37 0.50 -0.12
CA ILE A 67 -1.10 0.07 0.46
C ILE A 67 0.00 0.18 -0.58
N PHE A 68 1.07 0.91 -0.27
CA PHE A 68 2.36 0.80 -0.94
C PHE A 68 3.33 0.07 0.00
N PHE A 69 3.77 -1.12 -0.38
CA PHE A 69 4.63 -1.98 0.44
C PHE A 69 5.85 -2.47 -0.37
N VAL A 70 7.05 -2.18 0.12
CA VAL A 70 8.31 -2.60 -0.49
C VAL A 70 9.21 -3.25 0.56
N SER A 71 9.53 -4.52 0.35
CA SER A 71 10.60 -5.23 1.06
C SER A 71 11.78 -5.42 0.11
N ASN A 72 12.84 -4.65 0.31
CA ASN A 72 14.01 -4.58 -0.57
C ASN A 72 14.81 -5.90 -0.64
N ASN A 73 14.65 -6.76 0.36
CA ASN A 73 15.23 -8.11 0.43
C ASN A 73 14.18 -9.22 0.25
N HIS A 74 12.95 -8.87 -0.17
CA HIS A 74 11.90 -9.80 -0.58
C HIS A 74 11.46 -10.81 0.49
N ASP A 75 11.58 -10.45 1.77
CA ASP A 75 11.21 -11.32 2.91
C ASP A 75 10.16 -10.68 3.84
N GLY A 76 9.67 -9.49 3.51
CA GLY A 76 8.56 -8.84 4.19
C GLY A 76 7.22 -9.51 3.91
N THR A 77 6.26 -9.28 4.80
CA THR A 77 4.93 -9.91 4.72
C THR A 77 3.81 -8.93 5.02
N ILE A 78 2.71 -9.06 4.29
CA ILE A 78 1.45 -8.37 4.59
C ILE A 78 0.45 -9.41 5.13
N HIS A 79 -0.18 -9.10 6.26
CA HIS A 79 -1.31 -9.84 6.81
C HIS A 79 -2.55 -8.95 6.79
N ILE A 80 -3.63 -9.45 6.20
CA ILE A 80 -4.91 -8.77 6.11
C ILE A 80 -5.99 -9.73 6.64
N GLU A 81 -6.63 -9.34 7.73
CA GLU A 81 -7.67 -10.11 8.41
C GLU A 81 -8.88 -9.22 8.65
N ASP A 82 -10.10 -9.71 8.40
CA ASP A 82 -11.36 -8.99 8.64
C ASP A 82 -11.33 -7.51 8.20
N SER A 83 -10.72 -7.24 7.04
CA SER A 83 -10.43 -5.88 6.57
C SER A 83 -10.93 -5.66 5.14
N ILE A 84 -11.29 -4.41 4.83
CA ILE A 84 -11.89 -4.02 3.53
C ILE A 84 -10.99 -2.98 2.87
N LEU A 85 -10.53 -3.29 1.66
CA LEU A 85 -9.84 -2.36 0.77
C LEU A 85 -10.70 -2.21 -0.48
N ARG A 86 -11.27 -1.02 -0.67
CA ARG A 86 -12.18 -0.78 -1.80
C ARG A 86 -12.10 0.63 -2.33
N GLU A 87 -12.41 0.79 -3.62
CA GLU A 87 -12.55 2.10 -4.26
C GLU A 87 -11.30 3.00 -4.12
N ASN A 88 -10.11 2.40 -4.03
CA ASN A 88 -8.85 3.13 -3.97
C ASN A 88 -8.30 3.32 -5.40
N ILE A 89 -7.94 4.55 -5.76
CA ILE A 89 -7.62 4.91 -7.14
C ILE A 89 -6.12 5.23 -7.30
N CYS A 90 -5.47 4.51 -8.21
CA CYS A 90 -4.10 4.77 -8.63
C CYS A 90 -4.08 5.32 -10.06
N HIS A 91 -3.54 6.52 -10.27
CA HIS A 91 -3.58 7.18 -11.58
C HIS A 91 -2.42 6.81 -12.52
N SER A 92 -1.38 6.13 -12.03
CA SER A 92 -0.17 5.89 -12.81
C SER A 92 -0.32 4.83 -13.90
N GLY A 93 -1.29 3.92 -13.77
CA GLY A 93 -1.40 2.73 -14.63
C GLY A 93 -0.18 1.80 -14.55
N SER A 94 0.60 1.89 -13.47
CA SER A 94 1.86 1.17 -13.30
C SER A 94 1.66 -0.34 -13.14
N PRO A 95 2.58 -1.18 -13.67
CA PRO A 95 2.57 -2.62 -13.43
C PRO A 95 2.93 -3.00 -11.98
N TRP A 96 3.27 -2.03 -11.12
CA TRP A 96 3.55 -2.28 -9.69
C TRP A 96 2.29 -2.56 -8.87
N GLU A 97 1.10 -2.34 -9.43
CA GLU A 97 -0.14 -2.75 -8.78
C GLU A 97 -0.29 -4.27 -8.85
N ILE A 98 -0.18 -4.93 -7.71
CA ILE A 98 -0.20 -6.39 -7.59
C ILE A 98 -1.60 -6.91 -7.23
N LEU A 99 -2.42 -6.06 -6.60
CA LEU A 99 -3.85 -6.25 -6.31
C LEU A 99 -4.54 -4.87 -6.32
N PRO A 100 -5.88 -4.79 -6.46
CA PRO A 100 -6.59 -3.52 -6.41
C PRO A 100 -6.18 -2.64 -5.23
N GLY A 101 -5.62 -1.46 -5.54
CA GLY A 101 -5.16 -0.49 -4.54
C GLY A 101 -3.86 -0.84 -3.81
N ILE A 102 -3.27 -2.02 -4.04
CA ILE A 102 -2.03 -2.47 -3.40
C ILE A 102 -0.89 -2.52 -4.43
N SER A 103 0.20 -1.84 -4.12
CA SER A 103 1.41 -1.87 -4.95
C SER A 103 2.64 -2.33 -4.18
N GLY A 104 3.52 -3.06 -4.85
CA GLY A 104 4.74 -3.63 -4.27
C GLY A 104 5.45 -4.59 -5.22
N HIS A 105 6.40 -5.37 -4.71
CA HIS A 105 7.01 -6.45 -5.49
C HIS A 105 5.99 -7.58 -5.73
N SER A 106 6.04 -8.18 -6.93
CA SER A 106 5.12 -9.25 -7.33
C SER A 106 5.25 -10.54 -6.52
N ASP A 107 6.38 -10.72 -5.82
CA ASP A 107 6.68 -11.84 -4.93
C ASP A 107 6.48 -11.48 -3.45
N THR A 108 5.88 -10.33 -3.14
CA THR A 108 5.52 -9.97 -1.76
C THR A 108 4.63 -11.06 -1.17
N THR A 109 5.04 -11.61 -0.03
CA THR A 109 4.22 -12.59 0.68
C THR A 109 2.99 -11.88 1.27
N MET A 110 1.80 -12.36 0.91
CA MET A 110 0.54 -11.82 1.39
C MET A 110 -0.35 -12.93 1.94
N ASN A 111 -0.79 -12.75 3.18
CA ASN A 111 -1.73 -13.64 3.85
C ASN A 111 -3.03 -12.86 4.05
N VAL A 112 -4.04 -13.19 3.25
CA VAL A 112 -5.37 -12.59 3.31
C VAL A 112 -6.36 -13.68 3.74
N ASP A 113 -7.20 -13.38 4.73
CA ASP A 113 -8.26 -14.31 5.14
C ASP A 113 -9.47 -14.28 4.20
N ASP A 114 -10.38 -15.23 4.36
CA ASP A 114 -11.58 -15.35 3.52
C ASP A 114 -12.63 -14.24 3.81
N ALA A 115 -12.51 -13.55 4.94
CA ALA A 115 -13.42 -12.48 5.34
C ALA A 115 -13.05 -11.13 4.70
N SER A 116 -11.78 -10.95 4.33
CA SER A 116 -11.27 -9.73 3.74
C SER A 116 -11.71 -9.51 2.30
N ILE A 117 -11.94 -8.24 1.96
CA ILE A 117 -12.34 -7.79 0.63
C ILE A 117 -11.27 -6.87 0.07
N ILE A 118 -10.83 -7.14 -1.17
CA ILE A 118 -9.88 -6.33 -1.93
C ILE A 118 -10.47 -6.14 -3.33
N GLU A 119 -10.99 -4.95 -3.63
CA GLU A 119 -11.72 -4.64 -4.88
C GLU A 119 -11.43 -3.25 -5.46
#